data_AF-A0A507CHB6-F1
#
_entry.id   AF-A0A507CHB6-F1
#
_cell.length_a   1.000
_cell.length_b   1.000
_cell.length_c   1.000
_cell.angle_alpha   90.00
_cell.angle_beta   90.00
_cell.angle_gamma   90.00
#
_symmetry.space_group_name_H-M   'P 1'
#
loop_
_entity.id
_entity.type
_entity.pdbx_description
1 polymer ?
#
loop_
_entity_poly.entity_id
_entity_poly.type
_entity_poly.pdbx_seq_one_letter_code
_entity_poly.pdbx_strand_id
1 'polypeptide(L)'
;MTVETPIHGTKPTPSGSLPVHSEGLPASRAEEITLGMLKATMANLQAEESRTYGSTLEGGAGSTAAQALSAYAAAVAQQHGVPTTEILQKVHKGVAADPADLAEKLAQEGQDMSAMGSDVSKGIALLIEKAAEKMREASALALHEFENEARS
;
A
#
# COMPACT_ATOMS: atom_id res chain seq x y z
N MET A 1 39.96 -42.03 -40.10
CA MET A 1 40.71 -41.53 -38.95
C MET A 1 40.32 -40.08 -38.74
N THR A 2 39.64 -39.78 -37.62
CA THR A 2 39.81 -38.63 -36.68
C THR A 2 40.14 -37.23 -37.26
N VAL A 3 39.64 -36.07 -36.81
CA VAL A 3 38.94 -35.57 -35.60
C VAL A 3 38.36 -34.17 -35.92
N GLU A 4 37.24 -33.81 -35.28
CA GLU A 4 36.79 -32.51 -34.70
C GLU A 4 36.94 -31.10 -35.35
N THR A 5 35.87 -30.32 -35.06
CA THR A 5 35.40 -28.95 -35.38
C THR A 5 36.31 -27.77 -34.98
N PRO A 6 36.02 -26.51 -35.43
CA PRO A 6 35.22 -25.61 -34.58
C PRO A 6 34.21 -24.67 -35.29
N ILE A 7 33.26 -24.25 -34.46
CA ILE A 7 32.13 -23.31 -34.58
C ILE A 7 32.52 -21.82 -34.69
N HIS A 8 31.68 -21.01 -35.38
CA HIS A 8 31.07 -19.72 -34.94
C HIS A 8 30.73 -18.77 -36.10
N GLY A 9 29.54 -18.15 -36.07
CA GLY A 9 29.29 -16.97 -36.89
C GLY A 9 27.84 -16.52 -37.16
N THR A 10 26.79 -17.14 -36.60
CA THR A 10 25.43 -16.57 -36.69
C THR A 10 25.20 -15.63 -35.51
N LYS A 11 25.37 -14.34 -35.77
CA LYS A 11 24.99 -13.22 -34.88
C LYS A 11 23.50 -13.32 -34.54
N PRO A 12 23.09 -13.59 -33.28
CA PRO A 12 21.71 -13.35 -32.88
C PRO A 12 21.55 -11.85 -32.70
N THR A 13 20.49 -11.31 -33.28
CA THR A 13 19.92 -10.01 -32.92
C THR A 13 19.85 -9.86 -31.40
N PRO A 14 20.21 -8.71 -30.82
CA PRO A 14 19.71 -8.38 -29.49
C PRO A 14 18.21 -8.13 -29.69
N SER A 15 17.41 -9.19 -29.62
CA SER A 15 16.04 -9.05 -29.14
C SER A 15 16.21 -8.36 -27.80
N GLY A 16 15.93 -7.06 -27.78
CA GLY A 16 15.79 -6.34 -26.54
C GLY A 16 14.77 -7.12 -25.74
N SER A 17 15.24 -7.87 -24.75
CA SER A 17 14.39 -8.33 -23.68
C SER A 17 13.76 -7.07 -23.13
N LEU A 18 12.53 -6.80 -23.57
CA LEU A 18 11.62 -5.96 -22.81
C LEU A 18 11.73 -6.48 -21.38
N PRO A 19 11.97 -5.60 -20.38
CA PRO A 19 12.07 -6.04 -19.01
C PRO A 19 10.86 -6.93 -18.73
N VAL A 20 11.17 -8.19 -18.43
CA VAL A 20 10.23 -9.25 -18.09
C VAL A 20 9.21 -8.59 -17.18
N HIS A 21 7.94 -8.61 -17.61
CA HIS A 21 6.82 -8.06 -16.85
C HIS A 21 7.10 -8.31 -15.37
N SER A 22 7.33 -7.26 -14.60
CA SER A 22 7.36 -7.39 -13.14
C SER A 22 6.05 -8.07 -12.82
N GLU A 23 6.09 -9.30 -12.32
CA GLU A 23 4.88 -10.03 -11.95
C GLU A 23 4.05 -9.08 -11.11
N GLY A 24 2.92 -8.63 -11.66
CA GLY A 24 2.10 -7.58 -11.07
C GLY A 24 1.73 -7.96 -9.65
N LEU A 25 1.29 -6.99 -8.86
CA LEU A 25 0.56 -7.35 -7.65
C LEU A 25 -0.56 -8.29 -8.06
N PRO A 26 -0.82 -9.39 -7.32
CA PRO A 26 -2.01 -10.19 -7.51
C PRO A 26 -3.26 -9.43 -7.02
N ALA A 27 -3.27 -8.10 -7.07
CA ALA A 27 -4.30 -7.20 -6.60
C ALA A 27 -5.00 -6.54 -7.79
N SER A 28 -6.25 -6.13 -7.59
CA SER A 28 -6.93 -5.31 -8.58
C SER A 28 -6.25 -3.95 -8.72
N ARG A 29 -6.39 -3.31 -9.89
CA ARG A 29 -5.79 -1.97 -10.11
C ARG A 29 -6.28 -0.94 -9.08
N ALA A 30 -7.53 -1.07 -8.61
CA ALA A 30 -8.07 -0.20 -7.56
C ALA A 30 -7.34 -0.42 -6.22
N GLU A 31 -7.16 -1.67 -5.81
CA GLU A 31 -6.42 -2.03 -4.59
C GLU A 31 -4.96 -1.57 -4.66
N GLU A 32 -4.29 -1.70 -5.81
CA GLU A 32 -2.94 -1.16 -6.01
C GLU A 32 -2.88 0.36 -5.80
N ILE A 33 -3.86 1.08 -6.33
CA ILE A 33 -3.96 2.53 -6.18
C ILE A 33 -4.20 2.89 -4.71
N THR A 34 -5.13 2.22 -4.03
CA THR A 34 -5.42 2.43 -2.60
C THR A 34 -4.20 2.15 -1.72
N LEU A 35 -3.50 1.03 -1.95
CA LEU A 35 -2.25 0.72 -1.26
C LEU A 35 -1.17 1.78 -1.51
N GLY A 36 -1.05 2.24 -2.75
CA GLY A 36 -0.13 3.31 -3.12
C GLY A 36 -0.45 4.63 -2.41
N MET A 37 -1.72 5.01 -2.34
CA MET A 37 -2.18 6.22 -1.62
C MET A 37 -1.94 6.10 -0.12
N LEU A 38 -2.26 4.96 0.50
CA LEU A 38 -2.01 4.70 1.91
C LEU A 38 -0.51 4.80 2.25
N LYS A 39 0.33 4.19 1.42
CA LYS A 39 1.80 4.23 1.59
C LYS A 39 2.35 5.65 1.46
N ALA A 40 1.87 6.41 0.46
CA ALA A 40 2.30 7.79 0.26
C ALA A 40 1.81 8.72 1.39
N THR A 41 0.58 8.53 1.86
CA THR A 41 -0.02 9.33 2.95
C THR A 41 0.69 9.07 4.28
N MET A 42 0.95 7.79 4.61
CA MET A 42 1.78 7.42 5.76
C MET A 42 3.15 8.09 5.71
N ALA A 43 3.83 8.04 4.55
CA ALA A 43 5.14 8.67 4.40
C ALA A 43 5.09 10.20 4.51
N ASN A 44 4.00 10.84 4.03
CA ASN A 44 3.81 12.28 4.18
C ASN A 44 3.65 12.67 5.65
N LEU A 45 2.76 11.97 6.38
CA LEU A 45 2.54 12.22 7.81
C LEU A 45 3.82 12.01 8.63
N GLN A 46 4.57 10.93 8.37
CA GLN A 46 5.87 10.71 9.03
C GLN A 46 6.90 11.80 8.71
N ALA A 47 6.89 12.32 7.47
CA ALA A 47 7.77 13.42 7.09
C ALA A 47 7.35 14.74 7.74
N GLU A 48 6.05 14.99 7.91
CA GLU A 48 5.51 16.14 8.63
C GLU A 48 5.87 16.06 10.12
N GLU A 49 5.61 14.93 10.78
CA GLU A 49 6.04 14.67 12.17
C GLU A 49 7.56 14.91 12.35
N SER A 50 8.37 14.37 11.44
CA SER A 50 9.83 14.55 11.51
C SER A 50 10.26 16.01 11.33
N ARG A 51 9.53 16.80 10.54
CA ARG A 51 9.80 18.24 10.38
C ARG A 51 9.40 19.03 11.61
N THR A 52 8.27 18.70 12.20
CA THR A 52 7.69 19.39 13.35
C THR A 52 8.43 19.05 14.65
N TYR A 53 8.66 17.76 14.91
CA TYR A 53 9.20 17.26 16.18
C TYR A 53 10.67 16.82 16.11
N GLY A 54 11.28 16.81 14.93
CA GLY A 54 12.65 16.32 14.71
C GLY A 54 12.77 14.80 14.68
N SER A 55 11.66 14.07 14.84
CA SER A 55 11.57 12.61 14.78
C SER A 55 10.13 12.18 14.45
N THR A 56 9.95 10.93 14.00
CA THR A 56 8.62 10.31 13.91
C THR A 56 8.14 9.94 15.30
N LEU A 57 6.88 10.20 15.61
CA LEU A 57 6.31 9.93 16.93
C LEU A 57 5.80 8.49 17.03
N GLU A 58 6.15 7.81 18.12
CA GLU A 58 5.55 6.51 18.44
C GLU A 58 4.08 6.74 18.83
N GLY A 59 3.15 6.19 18.05
CA GLY A 59 1.72 6.46 18.21
C GLY A 59 1.20 7.74 17.55
N GLY A 60 2.03 8.49 16.81
CA GLY A 60 1.61 9.67 16.05
C GLY A 60 0.78 9.33 14.80
N ALA A 61 0.34 10.36 14.07
CA ALA A 61 -0.42 10.23 12.84
C ALA A 61 0.24 9.28 11.81
N GLY A 62 1.55 9.37 11.64
CA GLY A 62 2.34 8.55 10.72
C GLY A 62 2.40 7.07 11.12
N SER A 63 2.55 6.78 12.41
CA SER A 63 2.51 5.41 12.95
C SER A 63 1.11 4.80 12.79
N THR A 64 0.07 5.59 13.05
CA THR A 64 -1.33 5.17 12.93
C THR A 64 -1.71 4.91 11.47
N ALA A 65 -1.25 5.76 10.53
CA ALA A 65 -1.40 5.51 9.09
C ALA A 65 -0.66 4.25 8.62
N ALA A 66 0.46 3.88 9.23
CA ALA A 66 1.15 2.62 8.95
C ALA A 66 0.32 1.39 9.36
N GLN A 67 -0.45 1.50 10.45
CA GLN A 67 -1.40 0.46 10.85
C GLN A 67 -2.54 0.33 9.84
N ALA A 68 -3.04 1.45 9.30
CA ALA A 68 -4.05 1.43 8.25
C ALA A 68 -3.55 0.73 6.98
N LEU A 69 -2.35 1.09 6.51
CA LEU A 69 -1.70 0.43 5.38
C LEU A 69 -1.56 -1.09 5.60
N SER A 70 -1.14 -1.49 6.80
CA SER A 70 -0.96 -2.90 7.15
C SER A 70 -2.28 -3.67 7.17
N ALA A 71 -3.35 -3.06 7.72
CA ALA A 71 -4.68 -3.68 7.74
C ALA A 71 -5.26 -3.84 6.33
N TYR A 72 -5.14 -2.82 5.48
CA TYR A 72 -5.61 -2.91 4.09
C TYR A 72 -4.79 -3.92 3.27
N ALA A 73 -3.46 -3.93 3.43
CA ALA A 73 -2.62 -4.94 2.79
C ALA A 73 -2.96 -6.37 3.25
N ALA A 74 -3.37 -6.55 4.51
CA ALA A 74 -3.86 -7.84 5.00
C ALA A 74 -5.21 -8.23 4.37
N ALA A 75 -6.11 -7.27 4.14
CA ALA A 75 -7.37 -7.51 3.43
C ALA A 75 -7.12 -7.99 2.00
N VAL A 76 -6.26 -7.28 1.25
CA VAL A 76 -5.87 -7.64 -0.12
C VAL A 76 -5.16 -9.00 -0.15
N ALA A 77 -4.23 -9.24 0.79
CA ALA A 77 -3.55 -10.52 0.94
C ALA A 77 -4.54 -11.69 1.15
N GLN A 78 -5.53 -11.50 2.03
CA GLN A 78 -6.56 -12.50 2.29
C GLN A 78 -7.45 -12.74 1.07
N GLN A 79 -7.83 -11.68 0.35
CA GLN A 79 -8.66 -11.77 -0.85
C GLN A 79 -7.99 -12.59 -1.96
N HIS A 80 -6.67 -12.46 -2.11
CA HIS A 80 -5.90 -13.08 -3.19
C HIS A 80 -5.11 -14.31 -2.78
N GLY A 81 -5.18 -14.71 -1.50
CA GLY A 81 -4.51 -15.91 -0.98
C GLY A 81 -2.99 -15.81 -0.98
N VAL A 82 -2.43 -14.60 -0.79
CA VAL A 82 -0.98 -14.35 -0.78
C VAL A 82 -0.52 -13.74 0.54
N PRO A 83 0.78 -13.76 0.89
CA PRO A 83 1.28 -13.14 2.10
C PRO A 83 1.19 -11.60 2.06
N THR A 84 0.84 -10.96 3.18
CA THR A 84 0.84 -9.49 3.32
C THR A 84 2.19 -8.85 2.98
N THR A 85 3.29 -9.53 3.29
CA THR A 85 4.64 -9.07 2.95
C THR A 85 4.86 -8.95 1.45
N GLU A 86 4.29 -9.87 0.66
CA GLU A 86 4.38 -9.83 -0.81
C GLU A 86 3.61 -8.62 -1.37
N ILE A 87 2.40 -8.36 -0.83
CA ILE A 87 1.64 -7.15 -1.17
C ILE A 87 2.49 -5.90 -0.87
N LEU A 88 2.96 -5.73 0.37
CA LEU A 88 3.70 -4.54 0.78
C LEU A 88 5.01 -4.31 -0.01
N GLN A 89 5.69 -5.39 -0.41
CA GLN A 89 6.91 -5.33 -1.23
C GLN A 89 6.63 -4.86 -2.66
N LYS A 90 5.52 -5.30 -3.26
CA LYS A 90 5.17 -4.98 -4.64
C LYS A 90 4.39 -3.67 -4.78
N VAL A 91 3.87 -3.10 -3.68
CA VAL A 91 3.17 -1.80 -3.68
C VAL A 91 4.08 -0.66 -4.15
N HIS A 92 3.73 -0.12 -5.30
CA HIS A 92 4.36 1.05 -5.91
C HIS A 92 4.03 2.34 -5.14
N LYS A 93 4.83 3.40 -5.36
CA LYS A 93 4.54 4.73 -4.81
C LYS A 93 3.25 5.27 -5.43
N GLY A 94 2.31 5.68 -4.58
CA GLY A 94 1.15 6.46 -4.99
C GLY A 94 1.35 7.95 -4.76
N VAL A 95 0.25 8.69 -4.85
CA VAL A 95 0.15 10.11 -4.48
C VAL A 95 -0.50 10.17 -3.10
N ALA A 96 0.07 10.96 -2.19
CA ALA A 96 -0.53 11.17 -0.88
C ALA A 96 -1.92 11.81 -1.06
N ALA A 97 -2.88 11.36 -0.28
CA ALA A 97 -4.23 11.89 -0.26
C ALA A 97 -4.57 12.40 1.14
N ASP A 98 -5.66 13.15 1.26
CA ASP A 98 -6.14 13.56 2.56
C ASP A 98 -6.49 12.32 3.42
N PRO A 99 -6.02 12.25 4.68
CA PRO A 99 -6.31 11.13 5.57
C PRO A 99 -7.79 10.85 5.82
N ALA A 100 -8.63 11.89 5.89
CA ALA A 100 -10.07 11.75 6.09
C ALA A 100 -10.75 11.20 4.83
N ASP A 101 -10.40 11.73 3.65
CA ASP A 101 -10.90 11.23 2.37
C ASP A 101 -10.56 9.73 2.17
N LEU A 102 -9.35 9.32 2.54
CA LEU A 102 -8.95 7.90 2.49
C LEU A 102 -9.75 7.05 3.47
N ALA A 103 -10.01 7.57 4.67
CA ALA A 103 -10.80 6.86 5.65
C ALA A 103 -12.25 6.63 5.18
N GLU A 104 -12.88 7.63 4.54
CA GLU A 104 -14.22 7.48 3.99
C GLU A 104 -14.28 6.46 2.85
N LYS A 105 -13.31 6.52 1.92
CA LYS A 105 -13.21 5.55 0.82
C LYS A 105 -13.07 4.12 1.33
N LEU A 106 -12.18 3.89 2.30
CA LEU A 106 -11.98 2.58 2.90
C LEU A 106 -13.24 2.10 3.63
N ALA A 107 -13.93 2.99 4.35
CA ALA A 107 -15.16 2.62 5.03
C ALA A 107 -16.26 2.18 4.04
N GLN A 108 -16.40 2.88 2.91
CA GLN A 108 -17.32 2.48 1.86
C GLN A 108 -16.93 1.13 1.25
N GLU A 109 -15.65 0.92 0.95
CA GLU A 109 -15.16 -0.36 0.42
C GLU A 109 -15.41 -1.54 1.38
N GLY A 110 -15.22 -1.32 2.69
CA GLY A 110 -15.54 -2.30 3.72
C GLY A 110 -17.03 -2.64 3.77
N GLN A 111 -17.89 -1.63 3.66
CA GLN A 111 -19.35 -1.82 3.60
C GLN A 111 -19.77 -2.60 2.35
N ASP A 112 -19.22 -2.25 1.19
CA ASP A 112 -19.49 -2.93 -0.07
C ASP A 112 -19.05 -4.40 -0.02
N MET A 113 -17.87 -4.67 0.57
CA MET A 113 -17.36 -6.02 0.78
C MET A 113 -18.25 -6.82 1.75
N SER A 114 -18.71 -6.20 2.84
CA SER A 114 -19.60 -6.82 3.82
C SER A 114 -20.95 -7.21 3.19
N ALA A 115 -21.46 -6.38 2.28
CA ALA A 115 -22.71 -6.61 1.55
C ALA A 115 -22.67 -7.84 0.63
N MET A 116 -21.47 -8.35 0.26
CA MET A 116 -21.32 -9.58 -0.53
C MET A 116 -21.73 -10.84 0.26
N GLY A 117 -21.86 -10.76 1.59
CA GLY A 117 -22.57 -11.75 2.42
C GLY A 117 -21.82 -13.05 2.76
N SER A 118 -20.67 -13.33 2.17
CA SER A 118 -19.86 -14.51 2.51
C SER A 118 -19.02 -14.30 3.79
N ASP A 119 -18.72 -15.36 4.55
CA ASP A 119 -17.92 -15.23 5.78
C ASP A 119 -16.48 -14.76 5.51
N VAL A 120 -15.91 -15.14 4.36
CA VAL A 120 -14.61 -14.62 3.89
C VAL A 120 -14.71 -13.13 3.59
N SER A 121 -15.76 -12.70 2.89
CA SER A 121 -16.00 -11.29 2.58
C SER A 121 -16.18 -10.46 3.86
N LYS A 122 -16.87 -10.98 4.88
CA LYS A 122 -16.98 -10.29 6.19
C LYS A 122 -15.62 -10.15 6.89
N GLY A 123 -14.78 -11.18 6.83
CA GLY A 123 -13.41 -11.11 7.36
C GLY A 123 -12.57 -10.03 6.67
N ILE A 124 -12.64 -9.96 5.34
CA ILE A 124 -11.96 -8.93 4.53
C ILE A 124 -12.53 -7.54 4.86
N ALA A 125 -13.87 -7.41 4.93
CA ALA A 125 -14.55 -6.16 5.27
C ALA A 125 -14.08 -5.60 6.63
N LEU A 126 -13.97 -6.44 7.66
CA LEU A 126 -13.47 -6.03 8.97
C LEU A 126 -12.03 -5.48 8.92
N LEU A 127 -11.17 -6.04 8.07
CA LEU A 127 -9.81 -5.54 7.89
C LEU A 127 -9.79 -4.18 7.17
N ILE A 128 -10.66 -4.00 6.17
CA ILE A 128 -10.80 -2.73 5.45
C ILE A 128 -11.40 -1.66 6.38
N GLU A 129 -12.42 -1.99 7.16
CA GLU A 129 -13.01 -1.08 8.16
C GLU A 129 -11.99 -0.70 9.23
N LYS A 130 -11.15 -1.64 9.68
CA LYS A 130 -10.03 -1.33 10.58
C LYS A 130 -9.03 -0.38 9.94
N ALA A 131 -8.72 -0.54 8.65
CA ALA A 131 -7.87 0.39 7.93
C ALA A 131 -8.50 1.80 7.89
N ALA A 132 -9.82 1.88 7.66
CA ALA A 132 -10.57 3.13 7.70
C ALA A 132 -10.50 3.81 9.07
N GLU A 133 -10.75 3.05 10.16
CA GLU A 133 -10.66 3.55 11.53
C GLU A 133 -9.28 4.15 11.83
N LYS A 134 -8.21 3.42 11.47
CA LYS A 134 -6.84 3.91 11.66
C LYS A 134 -6.52 5.13 10.82
N MET A 135 -7.10 5.29 9.62
CA MET A 135 -6.95 6.54 8.89
C MET A 135 -7.73 7.71 9.51
N ARG A 136 -8.90 7.48 10.12
CA ARG A 136 -9.62 8.53 10.88
C ARG A 136 -8.82 8.97 12.10
N GLU A 137 -8.26 8.01 12.84
CA GLU A 137 -7.38 8.32 13.98
C GLU A 137 -6.15 9.11 13.53
N ALA A 138 -5.50 8.69 12.44
CA ALA A 138 -4.35 9.41 11.88
C ALA A 138 -4.72 10.84 11.43
N SER A 139 -5.90 11.02 10.83
CA SER A 139 -6.43 12.33 10.46
C SER A 139 -6.65 13.22 11.68
N ALA A 140 -7.28 12.70 12.73
CA ALA A 140 -7.52 13.44 13.96
C ALA A 140 -6.21 13.82 14.65
N LEU A 141 -5.24 12.89 14.73
CA LEU A 141 -3.91 13.16 15.27
C LEU A 141 -3.20 14.25 14.48
N ALA A 142 -3.15 14.14 13.15
CA ALA A 142 -2.56 15.16 12.30
C ALA A 142 -3.21 16.53 12.52
N LEU A 143 -4.53 16.60 12.59
CA LEU A 143 -5.22 17.87 12.84
C LEU A 143 -4.85 18.46 14.20
N HIS A 144 -4.86 17.66 15.27
CA HIS A 144 -4.52 18.13 16.62
C HIS A 144 -3.04 18.49 16.79
N GLU A 145 -2.14 17.71 16.20
CA GLU A 145 -0.69 17.89 16.27
C GLU A 145 -0.26 19.14 15.49
N PHE A 146 -0.87 19.39 14.32
CA PHE A 146 -0.48 20.49 13.44
C PHE A 146 -1.27 21.80 13.69
N GLU A 147 -2.53 21.76 14.18
CA GLU A 147 -3.28 22.98 14.53
C GLU A 147 -2.76 23.68 15.79
N ASN A 148 -2.19 22.94 16.76
CA ASN A 148 -1.61 23.53 17.96
C ASN A 148 -0.37 24.39 17.67
N GLU A 149 0.32 24.11 16.56
CA GLU A 149 1.50 24.86 16.13
C GLU A 149 1.14 26.17 15.42
N ALA A 150 0.04 26.21 14.64
CA ALA A 150 -0.43 27.44 13.99
C ALA A 150 -0.91 28.53 14.99
N ARG A 151 -1.05 28.20 16.27
CA ARG A 151 -1.45 29.10 17.36
C ARG A 151 -0.34 29.48 18.33
N SER A 152 0.86 28.89 18.19
CA SER A 152 2.03 29.16 19.05
C SER A 152 2.98 30.17 18.40
#